data_AF-A0A838RNW6-F1
#
_entry.id   AF-A0A838RNW6-F1
#
_cell.length_a   1.000
_cell.length_b   1.000
_cell.length_c   1.000
_cell.angle_alpha   90.00
_cell.angle_beta   90.00
_cell.angle_gamma   90.00
#
_symmetry.space_group_name_H-M   'P 1'
#
loop_
_entity.id
_entity.type
_entity.pdbx_description
1 polymer ?
#
loop_
_entity_poly.entity_id
_entity_poly.type
_entity_poly.pdbx_seq_one_letter_code
_entity_poly.pdbx_strand_id
1 'polypeptide(L)'
;MTLTNSPAVDVFDLDKVVSSFKEAVIDRVHIALGQQIHDYWGYLAQPEAERSNDEANAVDLQFARYVLEWLGFMPADLSYNLPQGGYKANRPDYIVRGSIGIAFIWEDKNSVTSLDQEHLVQMRRYSIGTGGYAVWCNMRRIVAVRFLSSDTLKYETLVDIAIEGLFGLQQALPEWREAQESNLALFRVLFSKERFTNFKALADRIAIDEITFKNQAISINTIDAMDSFIHGSQQSLNHLRLTALSKIRQVQQRQAEEQLQETSLQQEWENAARQFLDQLSFPNIRQSVASKIEELTPYLGEIDEKEIHAVGKEIGKTGGGASGKIPATLVPSYNRWLDSALRIHRAMFALRFHSAEPLRITEAYKVWSERQRDPEDIKEETFAEQVSYVFFVRLLLVRVLEDKGVIQPRLASDGGFRDWKEYVETHFAELKGIGILNENYYNLLARKAGYLYLHFFQQAVFDWFIPDDYLLVETLEFLCRYDFQQVSSDIIGFTYETYIDRVARNRKGHFLTRAEVVDYMLDLLDY
;
A
#
# COMPACT_ATOMS: atom_id res chain seq x y z
N MET A 1 32.62 21.71 18.93
CA MET A 1 32.06 21.82 17.56
C MET A 1 30.65 22.36 17.72
N THR A 2 30.37 23.51 17.10
CA THR A 2 29.06 24.18 17.17
C THR A 2 27.97 23.24 16.68
N LEU A 3 27.09 22.85 17.61
CA LEU A 3 25.82 22.18 17.31
C LEU A 3 25.01 23.13 16.44
N THR A 4 25.02 22.90 15.13
CA THR A 4 24.03 23.47 14.24
C THR A 4 22.68 22.93 14.70
N ASN A 5 21.78 23.83 15.13
CA ASN A 5 20.38 23.52 15.32
C ASN A 5 19.87 22.78 14.08
N SER A 6 19.71 21.47 14.17
CA SER A 6 18.88 20.73 13.23
C SER A 6 17.50 21.39 13.27
N PRO A 7 16.90 21.72 12.11
CA PRO A 7 15.54 22.23 12.10
C PRO A 7 14.66 21.21 12.82
N ALA A 8 13.73 21.71 13.64
CA ALA A 8 12.73 20.89 14.30
C ALA A 8 12.17 19.89 13.29
N VAL A 9 12.31 18.60 13.59
CA VAL A 9 11.83 17.50 12.74
C VAL A 9 10.34 17.72 12.57
N ASP A 10 9.94 18.02 11.33
CA ASP A 10 8.55 18.29 10.99
C ASP A 10 7.78 16.99 11.21
N VAL A 11 6.94 16.95 12.25
CA VAL A 11 5.87 15.93 12.33
C VAL A 11 5.17 15.97 10.97
N PHE A 12 4.96 14.82 10.33
CA PHE A 12 4.42 14.75 8.97
C PHE A 12 2.99 15.31 8.97
N ASP A 13 2.89 16.62 8.82
CA ASP A 13 1.68 17.42 8.99
C ASP A 13 0.91 17.36 7.68
N LEU A 14 -0.22 16.66 7.71
CA LEU A 14 -1.08 16.48 6.54
C LEU A 14 -1.48 17.85 5.95
N ASP A 15 -1.76 18.83 6.81
CA ASP A 15 -2.14 20.18 6.37
C ASP A 15 -0.99 20.86 5.62
N LYS A 16 0.26 20.67 6.06
CA LYS A 16 1.44 21.18 5.35
C LYS A 16 1.63 20.50 4.01
N VAL A 17 1.46 19.18 3.93
CA VAL A 17 1.58 18.44 2.67
C VAL A 17 0.53 18.97 1.68
N VAL A 18 -0.73 19.01 2.09
CA VAL A 18 -1.86 19.45 1.27
C VAL A 18 -1.69 20.90 0.84
N SER A 19 -1.33 21.80 1.77
CA SER A 19 -1.10 23.22 1.46
C SER A 19 0.08 23.40 0.50
N SER A 20 1.19 22.68 0.72
CA SER A 20 2.35 22.76 -0.18
C SER A 20 2.04 22.21 -1.58
N PHE A 21 1.22 21.16 -1.69
CA PHE A 21 0.78 20.64 -2.97
C PHE A 21 -0.12 21.63 -3.69
N LYS A 22 -1.07 22.22 -2.97
CA LYS A 22 -1.97 23.25 -3.52
C LYS A 22 -1.16 24.41 -4.11
N GLU A 23 -0.21 24.96 -3.35
CA GLU A 23 0.63 26.07 -3.80
C GLU A 23 1.55 25.67 -4.97
N ALA A 24 2.21 24.52 -4.86
CA ALA A 24 3.22 24.09 -5.82
C ALA A 24 2.65 23.44 -7.09
N VAL A 25 1.37 23.08 -7.12
CA VAL A 25 0.71 22.39 -8.24
C VAL A 25 -0.57 23.11 -8.63
N ILE A 26 -1.60 23.06 -7.77
CA ILE A 26 -2.97 23.48 -8.11
C ILE A 26 -3.02 24.97 -8.50
N ASP A 27 -2.41 25.83 -7.69
CA ASP A 27 -2.42 27.28 -7.88
C ASP A 27 -1.55 27.73 -9.04
N ARG A 28 -0.70 26.86 -9.58
CA ARG A 28 0.15 27.14 -10.73
C ARG A 28 -0.50 26.77 -12.06
N VAL A 29 -1.51 25.89 -12.08
CA VAL A 29 -2.18 25.46 -13.30
C VAL A 29 -3.02 26.59 -13.88
N HIS A 30 -2.70 26.99 -15.12
CA HIS A 30 -3.41 27.99 -15.89
C HIS A 30 -3.53 27.53 -17.35
N ILE A 31 -4.72 27.09 -17.76
CA ILE A 31 -4.94 26.45 -19.05
C ILE A 31 -5.73 27.38 -19.96
N ALA A 32 -5.21 27.60 -21.18
CA ALA A 32 -5.88 28.41 -22.18
C ALA A 32 -6.87 27.58 -23.00
N LEU A 33 -8.15 27.99 -23.00
CA LEU A 33 -9.20 27.48 -23.89
C LEU A 33 -9.70 28.64 -24.76
N GLY A 34 -9.33 28.63 -26.04
CA GLY A 34 -9.61 29.74 -26.94
C GLY A 34 -8.90 31.03 -26.51
N GLN A 35 -9.68 32.06 -26.14
CA GLN A 35 -9.15 33.35 -25.65
C GLN A 35 -9.18 33.50 -24.12
N GLN A 36 -9.73 32.51 -23.41
CA GLN A 36 -9.85 32.55 -21.95
C GLN A 36 -8.77 31.68 -21.31
N ILE A 37 -8.22 32.17 -20.21
CA ILE A 37 -7.30 31.41 -19.36
C ILE A 37 -8.10 31.03 -18.12
N HIS A 38 -8.09 29.74 -17.80
CA HIS A 38 -8.77 29.17 -16.66
C HIS A 38 -7.73 28.69 -15.64
N ASP A 39 -7.99 28.92 -14.36
CA ASP A 39 -7.30 28.20 -13.29
C ASP A 39 -7.72 26.72 -13.28
N TYR A 40 -7.10 25.90 -12.42
CA TYR A 40 -7.39 24.46 -12.33
C TYR A 40 -8.90 24.15 -12.24
N TRP A 41 -9.65 24.90 -11.43
CA TRP A 41 -11.10 24.71 -11.24
C TRP A 41 -11.91 25.18 -12.42
N GLY A 42 -11.67 26.41 -12.85
CA GLY A 42 -12.35 27.01 -13.99
C GLY A 42 -12.16 26.16 -15.24
N TYR A 43 -11.04 25.45 -15.34
CA TYR A 43 -10.77 24.50 -16.40
C TYR A 43 -11.62 23.23 -16.25
N LEU A 44 -11.54 22.52 -15.12
CA LEU A 44 -12.28 21.27 -14.92
C LEU A 44 -13.80 21.45 -14.98
N ALA A 45 -14.31 22.64 -14.66
CA ALA A 45 -15.72 22.99 -14.79
C ALA A 45 -16.20 23.11 -16.25
N GLN A 46 -15.30 23.15 -17.24
CA GLN A 46 -15.69 23.17 -18.65
C GLN A 46 -16.22 21.81 -19.12
N PRO A 47 -17.11 21.79 -20.14
CA PRO A 47 -17.64 20.56 -20.72
C PRO A 47 -16.53 19.60 -21.19
N GLU A 48 -16.74 18.29 -21.02
CA GLU A 48 -15.75 17.27 -21.41
C GLU A 48 -15.32 17.37 -22.88
N ALA A 49 -16.24 17.75 -23.77
CA ALA A 49 -15.97 17.94 -25.20
C ALA A 49 -14.93 19.04 -25.48
N GLU A 50 -14.78 20.01 -24.57
CA GLU A 50 -13.80 21.10 -24.69
C GLU A 50 -12.45 20.73 -24.07
N ARG A 51 -12.40 19.65 -23.28
CA ARG A 51 -11.21 19.15 -22.58
C ARG A 51 -10.61 17.89 -23.19
N SER A 52 -11.31 17.21 -24.10
CA SER A 52 -10.95 15.89 -24.63
C SER A 52 -9.67 15.83 -25.51
N ASN A 53 -8.89 16.91 -25.64
CA ASN A 53 -7.59 16.90 -26.30
C ASN A 53 -6.53 17.75 -25.53
N ASP A 54 -6.55 17.65 -24.20
CA ASP A 54 -5.77 18.47 -23.27
C ASP A 54 -4.49 17.84 -22.73
N GLU A 55 -4.27 16.54 -22.96
CA GLU A 55 -3.17 15.73 -22.39
C GLU A 55 -1.83 16.47 -22.44
N ALA A 56 -1.35 16.81 -23.64
CA ALA A 56 -0.06 17.46 -23.81
C ALA A 56 0.06 18.85 -23.15
N ASN A 57 -1.01 19.65 -23.10
CA ASN A 57 -0.92 21.06 -22.70
C ASN A 57 -1.32 21.31 -21.24
N ALA A 58 -2.31 20.56 -20.75
CA ALA A 58 -2.86 20.69 -19.41
C ALA A 58 -2.27 19.64 -18.46
N VAL A 59 -2.24 18.38 -18.89
CA VAL A 59 -1.84 17.27 -18.02
C VAL A 59 -0.31 17.17 -17.98
N ASP A 60 0.35 16.94 -19.11
CA ASP A 60 1.81 16.72 -19.17
C ASP A 60 2.58 17.98 -18.71
N LEU A 61 2.44 19.07 -19.48
CA LEU A 61 3.31 20.24 -19.35
C LEU A 61 3.04 21.11 -18.13
N GLN A 62 1.85 21.02 -17.55
CA GLN A 62 1.48 21.77 -16.35
C GLN A 62 1.31 20.84 -15.16
N PHE A 63 0.23 20.06 -15.11
CA PHE A 63 -0.10 19.32 -13.89
C PHE A 63 0.99 18.32 -13.50
N ALA A 64 1.31 17.34 -14.35
CA ALA A 64 2.31 16.31 -14.09
C ALA A 64 3.69 16.90 -13.81
N ARG A 65 4.11 17.85 -14.64
CA ARG A 65 5.38 18.57 -14.43
C ARG A 65 5.45 19.27 -13.07
N TYR A 66 4.40 19.98 -12.66
CA TYR A 66 4.39 20.66 -11.36
C TYR A 66 4.38 19.67 -10.19
N VAL A 67 3.71 18.52 -10.33
CA VAL A 67 3.78 17.45 -9.34
C VAL A 67 5.21 16.90 -9.22
N LEU A 68 5.88 16.63 -10.36
CA LEU A 68 7.27 16.15 -10.36
C LEU A 68 8.23 17.17 -9.73
N GLU A 69 8.04 18.46 -9.99
CA GLU A 69 8.80 19.55 -9.34
C GLU A 69 8.53 19.60 -7.83
N TRP A 70 7.27 19.45 -7.39
CA TRP A 70 6.91 19.37 -5.96
C TRP A 70 7.51 18.15 -5.26
N LEU A 71 7.65 17.02 -5.97
CA LEU A 71 8.37 15.83 -5.50
C LEU A 71 9.90 16.03 -5.44
N GLY A 72 10.42 17.17 -5.93
CA GLY A 72 11.82 17.54 -5.89
C GLY A 72 12.62 17.18 -7.14
N PHE A 73 11.97 16.69 -8.21
CA PHE A 73 12.65 16.40 -9.47
C PHE A 73 12.85 17.67 -10.30
N MET A 74 14.03 17.77 -10.90
CA MET A 74 14.42 18.86 -11.78
C MET A 74 14.34 18.40 -13.24
N PRO A 75 14.28 19.31 -14.23
CA PRO A 75 14.24 18.93 -15.64
C PRO A 75 15.34 17.97 -16.09
N ALA A 76 16.52 18.00 -15.44
CA ALA A 76 17.62 17.07 -15.71
C ALA A 76 17.35 15.62 -15.27
N ASP A 77 16.44 15.42 -14.30
CA ASP A 77 16.02 14.10 -13.82
C ASP A 77 14.92 13.50 -14.70
N LEU A 78 14.34 14.29 -15.61
CA LEU A 78 13.17 13.93 -16.40
C LEU A 78 13.55 13.63 -17.84
N SER A 79 13.02 12.54 -18.36
CA SER A 79 13.10 12.17 -19.76
C SER A 79 11.68 12.17 -20.32
N TYR A 80 11.27 13.33 -20.85
CA TYR A 80 9.94 13.52 -21.41
C TYR A 80 9.87 12.86 -22.78
N ASN A 81 8.94 11.92 -22.92
CA ASN A 81 8.49 11.45 -24.21
C ASN A 81 9.71 10.89 -24.99
N LEU A 82 10.43 9.91 -24.41
CA LEU A 82 11.59 9.25 -25.03
C LEU A 82 11.36 7.74 -25.18
N PRO A 83 11.65 7.13 -26.35
CA PRO A 83 11.47 5.70 -26.55
C PRO A 83 12.47 4.90 -25.71
N GLN A 84 11.99 3.87 -25.01
CA GLN A 84 12.83 2.90 -24.33
C GLN A 84 13.40 1.88 -25.33
N GLY A 85 14.72 1.65 -25.28
CA GLY A 85 15.38 0.57 -26.03
C GLY A 85 15.35 0.70 -27.56
N GLY A 86 15.13 1.90 -28.12
CA GLY A 86 15.14 2.13 -29.57
C GLY A 86 13.86 1.71 -30.31
N TYR A 87 12.85 1.18 -29.60
CA TYR A 87 11.55 0.85 -30.18
C TYR A 87 10.61 2.07 -30.11
N LYS A 88 10.18 2.58 -31.28
CA LYS A 88 9.30 3.78 -31.37
C LYS A 88 7.97 3.65 -30.60
N ALA A 89 7.49 2.43 -30.37
CA ALA A 89 6.19 2.17 -29.75
C ALA A 89 6.22 2.03 -28.21
N ASN A 90 7.39 2.14 -27.57
CA ASN A 90 7.54 1.97 -26.12
C ASN A 90 7.99 3.30 -25.47
N ARG A 91 7.08 4.28 -25.37
CA ARG A 91 7.38 5.66 -24.97
C ARG A 91 6.40 6.11 -23.87
N PRO A 92 6.80 6.07 -22.59
CA PRO A 92 6.03 6.72 -21.52
C PRO A 92 6.14 8.24 -21.63
N ASP A 93 5.20 8.95 -20.99
CA ASP A 93 5.18 10.41 -20.98
C ASP A 93 6.37 10.97 -20.21
N TYR A 94 6.63 10.47 -19.00
CA TYR A 94 7.91 10.72 -18.32
C TYR A 94 8.59 9.43 -17.85
N ILE A 95 9.89 9.38 -18.11
CA ILE A 95 10.82 8.51 -17.36
C ILE A 95 11.49 9.39 -16.31
N VAL A 96 11.26 9.07 -15.04
CA VAL A 96 11.85 9.79 -13.91
C VAL A 96 13.10 9.06 -13.45
N ARG A 97 14.23 9.76 -13.39
CA ARG A 97 15.54 9.17 -13.05
C ARG A 97 15.88 9.42 -11.59
N GLY A 98 16.36 8.37 -10.92
CA GLY A 98 17.01 8.42 -9.61
C GLY A 98 18.53 8.42 -9.76
N SER A 99 19.24 8.19 -8.65
CA SER A 99 20.71 8.16 -8.68
C SER A 99 21.29 6.93 -9.39
N ILE A 100 20.56 5.81 -9.41
CA ILE A 100 21.06 4.50 -9.89
C ILE A 100 20.23 3.97 -11.08
N GLY A 101 19.34 4.77 -11.66
CA GLY A 101 18.58 4.37 -12.84
C GLY A 101 17.22 5.07 -12.96
N ILE A 102 16.23 4.34 -13.45
CA ILE A 102 14.84 4.80 -13.52
C ILE A 102 14.22 4.63 -12.13
N ALA A 103 13.78 5.74 -11.53
CA ALA A 103 13.05 5.75 -10.28
C ALA A 103 11.64 5.16 -10.48
N PHE A 104 10.90 5.74 -11.42
CA PHE A 104 9.56 5.31 -11.79
C PHE A 104 9.16 5.82 -13.17
N ILE A 105 8.08 5.28 -13.69
CA ILE A 105 7.42 5.73 -14.91
C ILE A 105 6.22 6.61 -14.57
N TRP A 106 5.99 7.65 -15.36
CA TRP A 106 4.79 8.46 -15.29
C TRP A 106 4.06 8.39 -16.63
N GLU A 107 2.78 8.04 -16.58
CA GLU A 107 1.87 7.93 -17.72
C GLU A 107 0.71 8.90 -17.51
N ASP A 108 0.57 9.84 -18.43
CA ASP A 108 -0.49 10.83 -18.45
C ASP A 108 -1.61 10.42 -19.40
N LYS A 109 -2.82 10.86 -19.10
CA LYS A 109 -3.99 10.75 -19.98
C LYS A 109 -4.78 12.05 -19.92
N ASN A 110 -5.55 12.29 -20.98
CA ASN A 110 -6.53 13.36 -21.01
C ASN A 110 -7.42 13.42 -19.75
N SER A 111 -7.79 14.62 -19.29
CA SER A 111 -8.61 14.84 -18.09
C SER A 111 -10.02 14.22 -18.10
N VAL A 112 -10.51 13.73 -19.24
CA VAL A 112 -11.79 12.99 -19.34
C VAL A 112 -11.61 11.47 -19.23
N THR A 113 -10.38 10.98 -19.41
CA THR A 113 -10.08 9.54 -19.44
C THR A 113 -10.04 8.95 -18.04
N SER A 114 -10.64 7.77 -17.86
CA SER A 114 -10.53 7.00 -16.62
C SER A 114 -9.49 5.89 -16.75
N LEU A 115 -8.86 5.51 -15.64
CA LEU A 115 -7.95 4.38 -15.60
C LEU A 115 -8.69 3.09 -15.99
N ASP A 116 -8.04 2.27 -16.80
CA ASP A 116 -8.55 0.95 -17.23
C ASP A 116 -7.41 -0.08 -17.29
N GLN A 117 -7.74 -1.30 -17.72
CA GLN A 117 -6.76 -2.39 -17.83
C GLN A 117 -5.73 -2.18 -18.93
N GLU A 118 -6.06 -1.48 -20.01
CA GLU A 118 -5.10 -1.22 -21.10
C GLU A 118 -3.99 -0.29 -20.61
N HIS A 119 -4.34 0.73 -19.83
CA HIS A 119 -3.38 1.61 -19.16
C HIS A 119 -2.44 0.85 -18.22
N LEU A 120 -2.96 -0.08 -17.42
CA LEU A 120 -2.13 -0.89 -16.51
C LEU A 120 -1.15 -1.79 -17.28
N VAL A 121 -1.61 -2.41 -18.37
CA VAL A 121 -0.75 -3.22 -19.27
C VAL A 121 0.33 -2.35 -19.91
N GLN A 122 -0.01 -1.13 -20.31
CA GLN A 122 0.93 -0.16 -20.87
C GLN A 122 1.99 0.25 -19.85
N MET A 123 1.61 0.69 -18.64
CA MET A 123 2.56 1.07 -17.60
C MET A 123 3.48 -0.08 -17.21
N ARG A 124 2.94 -1.30 -17.12
CA ARG A 124 3.73 -2.49 -16.82
C ARG A 124 4.84 -2.69 -17.84
N ARG A 125 4.52 -2.54 -19.13
CA ARG A 125 5.51 -2.68 -20.21
C ARG A 125 6.66 -1.68 -20.06
N TYR A 126 6.38 -0.46 -19.60
CA TYR A 126 7.39 0.57 -19.35
C TYR A 126 8.22 0.35 -18.09
N SER A 127 7.67 -0.37 -17.10
CA SER A 127 8.33 -0.70 -15.84
C SER A 127 9.18 -1.97 -15.88
N ILE A 128 9.23 -2.68 -17.01
CA ILE A 128 10.10 -3.86 -17.17
C ILE A 128 11.56 -3.41 -17.04
N GLY A 129 12.29 -4.04 -16.10
CA GLY A 129 13.69 -3.70 -15.83
C GLY A 129 13.89 -2.45 -14.97
N THR A 130 12.85 -1.93 -14.34
CA THR A 130 12.92 -0.86 -13.32
C THR A 130 12.55 -1.41 -11.94
N GLY A 131 12.50 -0.54 -10.91
CA GLY A 131 11.99 -0.91 -9.58
C GLY A 131 10.47 -1.22 -9.53
N GLY A 132 9.77 -1.21 -10.67
CA GLY A 132 8.36 -1.57 -10.79
C GLY A 132 7.38 -0.42 -10.50
N TYR A 133 7.86 0.73 -10.04
CA TYR A 133 7.02 1.88 -9.72
C TYR A 133 6.51 2.59 -10.98
N ALA A 134 5.21 2.85 -11.02
CA ALA A 134 4.56 3.63 -12.06
C ALA A 134 3.45 4.52 -11.50
N VAL A 135 3.21 5.65 -12.17
CA VAL A 135 2.13 6.58 -11.84
C VAL A 135 1.28 6.79 -13.08
N TRP A 136 -0.02 6.64 -12.94
CA TRP A 136 -1.02 7.08 -13.90
C TRP A 136 -1.64 8.39 -13.41
N CYS A 137 -1.83 9.35 -14.31
CA CYS A 137 -2.36 10.66 -13.97
C CYS A 137 -3.26 11.21 -15.10
N ASN A 138 -4.34 11.90 -14.72
CA ASN A 138 -5.18 12.63 -15.66
C ASN A 138 -5.58 14.01 -15.13
N MET A 139 -4.72 14.64 -14.32
CA MET A 139 -4.95 15.85 -13.52
C MET A 139 -6.08 15.79 -12.48
N ARG A 140 -7.14 15.01 -12.67
CA ARG A 140 -8.25 14.84 -11.71
C ARG A 140 -7.96 13.75 -10.68
N ARG A 141 -7.12 12.79 -11.05
CA ARG A 141 -6.75 11.63 -10.23
C ARG A 141 -5.29 11.26 -10.47
N ILE A 142 -4.61 10.85 -9.40
CA ILE A 142 -3.26 10.26 -9.43
C ILE A 142 -3.38 8.85 -8.86
N VAL A 143 -2.97 7.85 -9.63
CA VAL A 143 -2.92 6.45 -9.18
C VAL A 143 -1.49 5.96 -9.30
N ALA A 144 -0.88 5.61 -8.18
CA ALA A 144 0.47 5.05 -8.18
C ALA A 144 0.41 3.55 -7.89
N VAL A 145 1.19 2.78 -8.64
CA VAL A 145 1.26 1.33 -8.53
C VAL A 145 2.70 0.84 -8.46
N ARG A 146 2.88 -0.37 -7.93
CA ARG A 146 4.12 -1.13 -8.00
C ARG A 146 3.85 -2.47 -8.68
N PHE A 147 4.51 -2.71 -9.80
CA PHE A 147 4.55 -4.02 -10.43
C PHE A 147 5.57 -4.91 -9.72
N LEU A 148 5.16 -6.10 -9.33
CA LEU A 148 6.05 -7.05 -8.64
C LEU A 148 6.94 -7.76 -9.67
N SER A 149 8.23 -7.86 -9.36
CA SER A 149 9.20 -8.55 -10.21
C SER A 149 8.99 -10.08 -10.21
N SER A 150 8.42 -10.62 -9.12
CA SER A 150 8.18 -12.05 -8.91
C SER A 150 6.89 -12.57 -9.55
N ASP A 151 5.88 -11.72 -9.72
CA ASP A 151 4.60 -12.08 -10.33
C ASP A 151 4.22 -11.03 -11.36
N THR A 152 4.48 -11.37 -12.62
CA THR A 152 4.27 -10.42 -13.69
C THR A 152 2.79 -10.02 -13.79
N LEU A 153 1.83 -10.88 -13.42
CA LEU A 153 0.40 -10.58 -13.53
C LEU A 153 -0.13 -9.67 -12.41
N LYS A 154 0.68 -9.34 -11.39
CA LYS A 154 0.23 -8.60 -10.23
C LYS A 154 0.88 -7.23 -10.11
N TYR A 155 0.08 -6.31 -9.60
CA TYR A 155 0.52 -5.01 -9.15
C TYR A 155 -0.16 -4.67 -7.82
N GLU A 156 0.52 -3.84 -7.04
CA GLU A 156 -0.01 -3.23 -5.83
C GLU A 156 -0.36 -1.79 -6.13
N THR A 157 -1.60 -1.37 -5.89
CA THR A 157 -1.92 0.06 -5.79
C THR A 157 -1.29 0.62 -4.52
N LEU A 158 -0.36 1.57 -4.67
CA LEU A 158 0.33 2.21 -3.56
C LEU A 158 -0.46 3.39 -3.01
N VAL A 159 -1.02 4.20 -3.92
CA VAL A 159 -1.91 5.32 -3.60
C VAL A 159 -2.92 5.51 -4.72
N ASP A 160 -4.07 6.06 -4.34
CA ASP A 160 -5.13 6.46 -5.25
C ASP A 160 -5.74 7.77 -4.73
N ILE A 161 -5.50 8.87 -5.46
CA ILE A 161 -5.80 10.23 -5.02
C ILE A 161 -6.76 10.87 -6.00
N ALA A 162 -7.97 11.19 -5.56
CA ALA A 162 -8.95 12.01 -6.28
C ALA A 162 -8.66 13.51 -6.06
N ILE A 163 -7.71 14.05 -6.82
CA ILE A 163 -7.26 15.45 -6.75
C ILE A 163 -8.43 16.44 -6.92
N GLU A 164 -9.32 16.16 -7.88
CA GLU A 164 -10.50 17.00 -8.13
C GLU A 164 -11.39 17.12 -6.89
N GLY A 165 -11.62 16.02 -6.17
CA GLY A 165 -12.46 16.06 -4.97
C GLY A 165 -11.73 16.60 -3.74
N LEU A 166 -10.40 16.47 -3.68
CA LEU A 166 -9.61 16.97 -2.55
C LEU A 166 -9.53 18.51 -2.53
N PHE A 167 -9.37 19.12 -3.70
CA PHE A 167 -9.18 20.56 -3.80
C PHE A 167 -10.42 21.30 -4.35
N GLY A 168 -11.48 20.57 -4.71
CA GLY A 168 -12.64 21.09 -5.43
C GLY A 168 -13.66 21.85 -4.59
N LEU A 169 -14.69 22.38 -5.28
CA LEU A 169 -15.73 23.22 -4.69
C LEU A 169 -16.76 22.42 -3.86
N GLN A 170 -16.88 21.11 -4.09
CA GLN A 170 -17.79 20.28 -3.31
C GLN A 170 -17.16 19.93 -1.96
N GLN A 171 -17.89 20.22 -0.89
CA GLN A 171 -17.52 19.73 0.44
C GLN A 171 -17.67 18.21 0.45
N ALA A 172 -16.54 17.52 0.35
CA ALA A 172 -16.48 16.10 0.59
C ALA A 172 -16.73 15.79 2.08
N LEU A 173 -17.17 14.56 2.36
CA LEU A 173 -17.27 14.07 3.74
C LEU A 173 -15.90 14.13 4.41
N PRO A 174 -15.80 14.55 5.69
CA PRO A 174 -14.52 14.67 6.39
C PRO A 174 -13.64 13.41 6.32
N GLU A 175 -14.24 12.23 6.52
CA GLU A 175 -13.53 10.94 6.47
C GLU A 175 -12.95 10.64 5.08
N TRP A 176 -13.72 10.93 4.02
CA TRP A 176 -13.24 10.76 2.65
C TRP A 176 -12.07 11.71 2.38
N ARG A 177 -12.17 12.95 2.83
CA ARG A 177 -11.12 13.96 2.64
C ARG A 177 -9.84 13.56 3.36
N GLU A 178 -9.93 13.17 4.64
CA GLU A 178 -8.79 12.70 5.42
C GLU A 178 -8.08 11.50 4.75
N ALA A 179 -8.85 10.62 4.12
CA ALA A 179 -8.29 9.51 3.35
C ALA A 179 -7.47 9.99 2.13
N GLN A 180 -7.98 10.98 1.39
CA GLN A 180 -7.26 11.57 0.26
C GLN A 180 -6.01 12.34 0.70
N GLU A 181 -6.08 13.07 1.81
CA GLU A 181 -4.94 13.81 2.39
C GLU A 181 -3.84 12.84 2.83
N SER A 182 -4.22 11.73 3.47
CA SER A 182 -3.31 10.64 3.82
C SER A 182 -2.65 10.00 2.59
N ASN A 183 -3.41 9.76 1.52
CA ASN A 183 -2.87 9.21 0.27
C ASN A 183 -1.91 10.20 -0.41
N LEU A 184 -2.20 11.51 -0.38
CA LEU A 184 -1.30 12.53 -0.90
C LEU A 184 0.01 12.61 -0.08
N ALA A 185 -0.09 12.49 1.24
CA ALA A 185 1.06 12.39 2.13
C ALA A 185 1.91 11.15 1.84
N LEU A 186 1.28 9.97 1.72
CA LEU A 186 2.00 8.75 1.35
C LEU A 186 2.63 8.86 -0.03
N PHE A 187 1.93 9.44 -1.01
CA PHE A 187 2.46 9.65 -2.34
C PHE A 187 3.75 10.47 -2.32
N ARG A 188 3.81 11.53 -1.51
CA ARG A 188 5.04 12.29 -1.29
C ARG A 188 6.15 11.41 -0.73
N VAL A 189 5.88 10.63 0.33
CA VAL A 189 6.87 9.72 0.93
C VAL A 189 7.40 8.69 -0.09
N LEU A 190 6.52 8.13 -0.90
CA LEU A 190 6.86 7.05 -1.84
C LEU A 190 7.52 7.57 -3.13
N PHE A 191 7.24 8.81 -3.54
CA PHE A 191 7.66 9.32 -4.85
C PHE A 191 8.62 10.52 -4.78
N SER A 192 8.96 11.05 -3.60
CA SER A 192 9.95 12.14 -3.50
C SER A 192 11.33 11.73 -3.99
N LYS A 193 12.04 12.67 -4.63
CA LYS A 193 13.40 12.47 -5.17
C LYS A 193 14.39 11.95 -4.13
N GLU A 194 14.27 12.40 -2.88
CA GLU A 194 15.15 11.97 -1.79
C GLU A 194 15.16 10.45 -1.65
N ARG A 195 14.00 9.80 -1.76
CA ARG A 195 13.87 8.34 -1.66
C ARG A 195 14.76 7.61 -2.68
N PHE A 196 14.73 8.07 -3.93
CA PHE A 196 15.45 7.46 -5.04
C PHE A 196 16.91 7.92 -5.18
N THR A 197 17.34 8.88 -4.37
CA THR A 197 18.72 9.37 -4.39
C THR A 197 19.49 9.01 -3.11
N ASN A 198 18.81 8.88 -1.96
CA ASN A 198 19.40 8.65 -0.65
C ASN A 198 19.49 7.17 -0.26
N PHE A 199 18.80 6.24 -0.94
CA PHE A 199 18.79 4.80 -0.56
C PHE A 199 20.20 4.23 -0.38
N LYS A 200 21.06 4.36 -1.39
CA LYS A 200 22.45 3.88 -1.31
C LYS A 200 23.21 4.52 -0.16
N ALA A 201 23.02 5.82 0.07
CA ALA A 201 23.70 6.53 1.15
C ALA A 201 23.22 6.08 2.53
N LEU A 202 21.91 5.84 2.72
CA LEU A 202 21.37 5.24 3.94
C LEU A 202 21.95 3.83 4.16
N ALA A 203 21.92 2.98 3.15
CA ALA A 203 22.47 1.64 3.22
C ALA A 203 23.98 1.65 3.53
N ASP A 204 24.74 2.56 2.91
CA ASP A 204 26.18 2.74 3.19
C ASP A 204 26.45 3.19 4.64
N ARG A 205 25.58 4.03 5.23
CA ARG A 205 25.71 4.48 6.63
C ARG A 205 25.49 3.35 7.65
N ILE A 206 24.65 2.37 7.32
CA ILE A 206 24.46 1.18 8.15
C ILE A 206 25.60 0.16 7.89
N ALA A 207 26.06 0.05 6.65
CA ALA A 207 27.03 -0.96 6.20
C ALA A 207 28.49 -0.66 6.58
N ILE A 208 28.72 -0.33 7.85
CA ILE A 208 30.04 -0.04 8.43
C ILE A 208 30.49 -1.14 9.40
N ASP A 209 31.79 -1.23 9.67
CA ASP A 209 32.36 -2.17 10.64
C ASP A 209 32.14 -1.76 12.12
N GLU A 210 32.39 -2.70 13.05
CA GLU A 210 32.21 -2.54 14.50
C GLU A 210 32.87 -1.29 15.06
N ILE A 211 34.13 -1.10 14.68
CA ILE A 211 34.98 -0.08 15.26
C ILE A 211 34.44 1.27 14.82
N THR A 212 34.14 1.40 13.54
CA THR A 212 33.52 2.61 12.99
C THR A 212 32.16 2.88 13.64
N PHE A 213 31.29 1.87 13.77
CA PHE A 213 29.97 2.02 14.39
C PHE A 213 30.07 2.51 15.84
N LYS A 214 30.85 1.83 16.69
CA LYS A 214 30.98 2.18 18.11
C LYS A 214 31.56 3.58 18.32
N ASN A 215 32.42 4.05 17.41
CA ASN A 215 33.02 5.38 17.49
C ASN A 215 32.04 6.51 17.12
N GLN A 216 31.02 6.24 16.31
CA GLN A 216 30.06 7.25 15.85
C GLN A 216 28.69 7.18 16.55
N ALA A 217 28.36 6.04 17.15
CA ALA A 217 27.05 5.82 17.76
C ALA A 217 26.82 6.75 18.95
N ILE A 218 25.62 7.31 19.03
CA ILE A 218 25.18 8.18 20.12
C ILE A 218 24.72 7.30 21.27
N SER A 219 25.42 7.36 22.41
CA SER A 219 24.99 6.66 23.62
C SER A 219 23.63 7.16 24.08
N ILE A 220 22.66 6.26 24.23
CA ILE A 220 21.27 6.61 24.57
C ILE A 220 21.06 7.01 26.04
N ASN A 221 22.12 6.99 26.86
CA ASN A 221 22.01 7.18 28.31
C ASN A 221 21.91 8.65 28.76
N THR A 222 22.01 9.62 27.86
CA THR A 222 21.83 11.04 28.19
C THR A 222 20.40 11.49 27.90
N ILE A 223 19.90 12.43 28.70
CA ILE A 223 18.54 13.01 28.51
C ILE A 223 18.41 13.59 27.09
N ASP A 224 19.40 14.34 26.63
CA ASP A 224 19.40 14.93 25.28
C ASP A 224 19.35 13.86 24.17
N ALA A 225 20.07 12.73 24.35
CA ALA A 225 20.05 11.64 23.37
C ALA A 225 18.71 10.90 23.38
N MET A 226 18.12 10.67 24.56
CA MET A 226 16.78 10.09 24.70
C MET A 226 15.72 10.99 24.05
N ASP A 227 15.74 12.28 24.35
CA ASP A 227 14.80 13.25 23.75
C ASP A 227 14.99 13.30 22.23
N SER A 228 16.24 13.34 21.74
CA SER A 228 16.54 13.30 20.31
C SER A 228 16.03 12.01 19.66
N PHE A 229 16.17 10.86 20.32
CA PHE A 229 15.65 9.59 19.83
C PHE A 229 14.11 9.59 19.78
N ILE A 230 13.45 10.01 20.86
CA ILE A 230 11.99 10.03 20.95
C ILE A 230 11.41 10.91 19.85
N HIS A 231 11.92 12.13 19.69
CA HIS A 231 11.45 13.03 18.62
C HIS A 231 11.84 12.52 17.24
N GLY A 232 13.07 12.02 17.06
CA GLY A 232 13.54 11.48 15.77
C GLY A 232 12.76 10.24 15.31
N SER A 233 12.26 9.43 16.24
CA SER A 233 11.49 8.22 15.92
C SER A 233 10.13 8.52 15.28
N GLN A 234 9.57 9.71 15.51
CA GLN A 234 8.26 10.10 14.98
C GLN A 234 8.23 10.09 13.46
N GLN A 235 9.30 10.48 12.79
CA GLN A 235 9.36 10.49 11.33
C GLN A 235 9.24 9.07 10.77
N SER A 236 10.08 8.14 11.25
CA SER A 236 10.04 6.74 10.82
C SER A 236 8.67 6.10 11.14
N LEU A 237 8.15 6.33 12.35
CA LEU A 237 6.84 5.81 12.74
C LEU A 237 5.70 6.37 11.87
N ASN A 238 5.75 7.63 11.46
CA ASN A 238 4.77 8.23 10.56
C ASN A 238 4.84 7.64 9.15
N HIS A 239 6.03 7.43 8.60
CA HIS A 239 6.18 6.80 7.29
C HIS A 239 5.68 5.35 7.29
N LEU A 240 6.00 4.59 8.35
CA LEU A 240 5.48 3.23 8.55
C LEU A 240 3.95 3.25 8.66
N ARG A 241 3.38 4.20 9.42
CA ARG A 241 1.93 4.38 9.59
C ARG A 241 1.21 4.60 8.29
N LEU A 242 1.67 5.55 7.49
CA LEU A 242 1.05 5.86 6.20
C LEU A 242 1.07 4.63 5.28
N THR A 243 2.17 3.88 5.29
CA THR A 243 2.29 2.65 4.48
C THR A 243 1.36 1.55 4.97
N ALA A 244 1.27 1.32 6.29
CA ALA A 244 0.34 0.36 6.88
C ALA A 244 -1.12 0.75 6.59
N LEU A 245 -1.47 2.01 6.80
CA LEU A 245 -2.80 2.56 6.59
C LEU A 245 -3.26 2.41 5.14
N SER A 246 -2.39 2.71 4.17
CA SER A 246 -2.71 2.52 2.75
C SER A 246 -2.99 1.06 2.43
N LYS A 247 -2.17 0.11 2.92
CA LYS A 247 -2.42 -1.32 2.73
C LYS A 247 -3.76 -1.76 3.32
N ILE A 248 -4.10 -1.30 4.53
CA ILE A 248 -5.37 -1.60 5.20
C ILE A 248 -6.55 -1.11 4.34
N ARG A 249 -6.53 0.18 3.97
CA ARG A 249 -7.57 0.82 3.16
C ARG A 249 -7.74 0.18 1.79
N GLN A 250 -6.63 -0.13 1.12
CA GLN A 250 -6.65 -0.79 -0.18
C GLN A 250 -7.33 -2.15 -0.10
N VAL A 251 -7.02 -2.95 0.93
CA VAL A 251 -7.63 -4.25 1.13
C VAL A 251 -9.13 -4.12 1.41
N GLN A 252 -9.56 -3.16 2.24
CA GLN A 252 -10.98 -2.95 2.52
C GLN A 252 -11.74 -2.44 1.29
N GLN A 253 -11.16 -1.53 0.51
CA GLN A 253 -11.75 -1.08 -0.74
C GLN A 253 -11.90 -2.25 -1.72
N ARG A 254 -10.83 -3.03 -1.92
CA ARG A 254 -10.88 -4.23 -2.77
C ARG A 254 -11.94 -5.21 -2.29
N GLN A 255 -12.05 -5.43 -0.98
CA GLN A 255 -13.06 -6.32 -0.41
C GLN A 255 -14.48 -5.81 -0.68
N ALA A 256 -14.72 -4.50 -0.56
CA ALA A 256 -16.00 -3.90 -0.89
C ALA A 256 -16.34 -4.07 -2.40
N GLU A 257 -15.35 -3.86 -3.28
CA GLU A 257 -15.50 -4.07 -4.72
C GLU A 257 -15.75 -5.54 -5.07
N GLU A 258 -14.99 -6.46 -4.48
CA GLU A 258 -15.15 -7.91 -4.64
C GLU A 258 -16.53 -8.38 -4.15
N GLN A 259 -17.01 -7.87 -3.02
CA GLN A 259 -18.34 -8.20 -2.50
C GLN A 259 -19.46 -7.69 -3.41
N LEU A 260 -19.32 -6.47 -3.96
CA LEU A 260 -20.25 -5.93 -4.94
C LEU A 260 -20.24 -6.77 -6.23
N GLN A 261 -19.07 -7.18 -6.69
CA GLN A 261 -18.92 -8.01 -7.89
C GLN A 261 -19.47 -9.42 -7.67
N GLU A 262 -19.23 -10.04 -6.52
CA GLU A 262 -19.82 -11.32 -6.14
C GLU A 262 -21.35 -11.22 -6.11
N THR A 263 -21.90 -10.17 -5.49
CA THR A 263 -23.36 -9.93 -5.45
C THR A 263 -23.93 -9.75 -6.87
N SER A 264 -23.22 -9.02 -7.73
CA SER A 264 -23.60 -8.82 -9.14
C SER A 264 -23.60 -10.14 -9.92
N LEU A 265 -22.57 -10.98 -9.75
CA LEU A 265 -22.47 -12.29 -10.38
C LEU A 265 -23.56 -13.26 -9.88
N GLN A 266 -23.90 -13.20 -8.59
CA GLN A 266 -25.02 -13.97 -8.02
C GLN A 266 -26.35 -13.54 -8.64
N GLN A 267 -26.60 -12.24 -8.76
CA GLN A 267 -27.79 -11.72 -9.43
C GLN A 267 -27.84 -12.12 -10.91
N GLU A 268 -26.70 -12.11 -11.59
CA GLU A 268 -26.61 -12.55 -12.98
C GLU A 268 -26.91 -14.04 -13.12
N TRP A 269 -26.42 -14.88 -12.19
CA TRP A 269 -26.74 -16.30 -12.13
C TRP A 269 -28.24 -16.54 -11.97
N GLU A 270 -28.88 -15.85 -11.02
CA GLU A 270 -30.32 -15.94 -10.78
C GLU A 270 -31.13 -15.47 -11.98
N ASN A 271 -30.70 -14.39 -12.64
CA ASN A 271 -31.36 -13.88 -13.85
C ASN A 271 -31.24 -14.86 -15.01
N ALA A 272 -30.05 -15.42 -15.24
CA ALA A 272 -29.82 -16.44 -16.28
C ALA A 272 -30.64 -17.71 -16.01
N ALA A 273 -30.69 -18.15 -14.74
CA ALA A 273 -31.51 -19.27 -14.31
C ALA A 273 -33.01 -19.00 -14.54
N ARG A 274 -33.53 -17.84 -14.11
CA ARG A 274 -34.94 -17.45 -14.33
C ARG A 274 -35.30 -17.42 -15.81
N GLN A 275 -34.50 -16.75 -16.64
CA GLN A 275 -34.72 -16.68 -18.09
C GLN A 275 -34.74 -18.07 -18.74
N PHE A 276 -33.87 -18.98 -18.27
CA PHE A 276 -33.85 -20.35 -18.75
C PHE A 276 -35.09 -21.14 -18.31
N LEU A 277 -35.47 -21.04 -17.03
CA LEU A 277 -36.64 -21.72 -16.46
C LEU A 277 -37.96 -21.23 -17.09
N ASP A 278 -38.07 -19.96 -17.46
CA ASP A 278 -39.26 -19.40 -18.14
C ASP A 278 -39.44 -19.95 -19.56
N GLN A 279 -38.36 -20.46 -20.18
CA GLN A 279 -38.43 -21.11 -21.50
C GLN A 279 -38.82 -22.59 -21.41
N LEU A 280 -38.91 -23.16 -20.20
CA LEU A 280 -39.34 -24.53 -19.98
C LEU A 280 -40.87 -24.60 -19.87
N SER A 281 -41.52 -25.15 -20.89
CA SER A 281 -42.99 -25.21 -20.99
C SER A 281 -43.65 -26.23 -20.04
N PHE A 282 -42.89 -27.19 -19.51
CA PHE A 282 -43.43 -28.30 -18.71
C PHE A 282 -43.14 -28.10 -17.21
N PRO A 283 -44.17 -28.02 -16.33
CA PRO A 283 -43.98 -27.76 -14.90
C PRO A 283 -43.04 -28.74 -14.19
N ASN A 284 -43.15 -30.04 -14.49
CA ASN A 284 -42.32 -31.07 -13.85
C ASN A 284 -40.84 -30.94 -14.22
N ILE A 285 -40.54 -30.63 -15.49
CA ILE A 285 -39.17 -30.39 -15.95
C ILE A 285 -38.64 -29.10 -15.32
N ARG A 286 -39.46 -28.04 -15.31
CA ARG A 286 -39.11 -26.75 -14.70
C ARG A 286 -38.76 -26.90 -13.23
N GLN A 287 -39.55 -27.62 -12.44
CA GLN A 287 -39.31 -27.82 -11.01
C GLN A 287 -38.05 -28.66 -10.74
N SER A 288 -37.86 -29.75 -11.48
CA SER A 288 -36.68 -30.63 -11.35
C SER A 288 -35.39 -29.89 -11.72
N VAL A 289 -35.40 -29.11 -12.81
CA VAL A 289 -34.26 -28.28 -13.22
C VAL A 289 -34.01 -27.13 -12.25
N ALA A 290 -35.07 -26.45 -11.77
CA ALA A 290 -34.95 -25.37 -10.78
C ALA A 290 -34.29 -25.86 -9.49
N SER A 291 -34.74 -27.01 -8.96
CA SER A 291 -34.16 -27.61 -7.75
C SER A 291 -32.68 -27.96 -7.94
N LYS A 292 -32.28 -28.44 -9.13
CA LYS A 292 -30.88 -28.72 -9.41
C LYS A 292 -30.04 -27.45 -9.50
N ILE A 293 -30.56 -26.37 -10.08
CA ILE A 293 -29.87 -25.07 -10.13
C ILE A 293 -29.75 -24.48 -8.71
N GLU A 294 -30.81 -24.54 -7.90
CA GLU A 294 -30.80 -24.09 -6.50
C GLU A 294 -29.78 -24.84 -5.64
N GLU A 295 -29.60 -26.15 -5.87
CA GLU A 295 -28.56 -26.95 -5.20
C GLU A 295 -27.14 -26.47 -5.54
N LEU A 296 -26.92 -25.98 -6.76
CA LEU A 296 -25.62 -25.49 -7.22
C LEU A 296 -25.30 -24.08 -6.72
N THR A 297 -26.30 -23.23 -6.51
CA THR A 297 -26.12 -21.80 -6.19
C THR A 297 -25.19 -21.51 -5.00
N PRO A 298 -25.27 -22.19 -3.84
CA PRO A 298 -24.39 -21.93 -2.70
C PRO A 298 -22.90 -22.20 -2.98
N TYR A 299 -22.61 -23.04 -3.98
CA TYR A 299 -21.28 -23.52 -4.29
C TYR A 299 -20.67 -22.82 -5.51
N LEU A 300 -21.29 -21.75 -6.03
CA LEU A 300 -20.75 -21.00 -7.16
C LEU A 300 -19.28 -20.59 -6.92
N GLY A 301 -18.44 -20.79 -7.91
CA GLY A 301 -16.98 -20.65 -7.80
C GLY A 301 -16.26 -21.89 -7.26
N GLU A 302 -16.94 -22.89 -6.70
CA GLU A 302 -16.32 -24.11 -6.14
C GLU A 302 -16.84 -25.41 -6.77
N ILE A 303 -17.87 -25.31 -7.62
CA ILE A 303 -18.49 -26.42 -8.37
C ILE A 303 -17.53 -27.04 -9.40
N ASP A 304 -17.54 -28.37 -9.59
CA ASP A 304 -16.95 -28.95 -10.81
C ASP A 304 -17.83 -28.56 -12.02
N GLU A 305 -17.23 -28.04 -13.10
CA GLU A 305 -17.95 -27.68 -14.33
C GLU A 305 -18.87 -28.82 -14.82
N LYS A 306 -18.52 -30.10 -14.58
CA LYS A 306 -19.35 -31.26 -14.91
C LYS A 306 -20.71 -31.28 -14.21
N GLU A 307 -20.81 -30.71 -13.01
CA GLU A 307 -22.07 -30.63 -12.25
C GLU A 307 -22.99 -29.57 -12.85
N ILE A 308 -22.42 -28.47 -13.38
CA ILE A 308 -23.17 -27.48 -14.17
C ILE A 308 -23.71 -28.15 -15.45
N HIS A 309 -22.88 -28.93 -16.14
CA HIS A 309 -23.30 -29.73 -17.29
C HIS A 309 -24.36 -30.79 -16.94
N ALA A 310 -24.44 -31.24 -15.68
CA ALA A 310 -25.40 -32.24 -15.25
C ALA A 310 -26.84 -31.72 -15.24
N VAL A 311 -27.05 -30.40 -15.21
CA VAL A 311 -28.38 -29.78 -15.37
C VAL A 311 -29.01 -30.17 -16.71
N GLY A 312 -28.20 -30.28 -17.78
CA GLY A 312 -28.66 -30.76 -19.08
C GLY A 312 -29.20 -32.19 -19.06
N LYS A 313 -28.58 -33.06 -18.24
CA LYS A 313 -29.03 -34.46 -18.08
C LYS A 313 -30.38 -34.52 -17.37
N GLU A 314 -30.65 -33.57 -16.47
CA GLU A 314 -31.89 -33.51 -15.72
C GLU A 314 -33.09 -33.13 -16.61
N ILE A 315 -32.87 -32.24 -17.59
CA ILE A 315 -33.86 -31.95 -18.65
C ILE A 315 -34.20 -33.22 -19.44
N GLY A 316 -33.19 -34.01 -19.80
CA GLY A 316 -33.35 -35.23 -20.60
C GLY A 316 -34.07 -36.36 -19.87
N LYS A 317 -33.86 -36.51 -18.55
CA LYS A 317 -34.55 -37.51 -17.72
C LYS A 317 -36.04 -37.20 -17.54
N THR A 318 -36.36 -35.95 -17.23
CA THR A 318 -37.73 -35.53 -16.87
C THR A 318 -38.60 -35.27 -18.12
N GLY A 319 -37.97 -35.06 -19.28
CA GLY A 319 -38.63 -34.85 -20.58
C GLY A 319 -39.08 -36.10 -21.34
N GLY A 320 -38.97 -37.30 -20.76
CA GLY A 320 -39.53 -38.54 -21.33
C GLY A 320 -38.72 -39.23 -22.44
N GLY A 321 -37.48 -38.78 -22.71
CA GLY A 321 -36.60 -39.43 -23.68
C GLY A 321 -35.79 -40.56 -23.04
N ALA A 322 -35.99 -41.82 -23.47
CA ALA A 322 -35.25 -43.00 -22.99
C ALA A 322 -33.71 -42.93 -23.15
N SER A 323 -33.19 -41.91 -23.85
CA SER A 323 -31.75 -41.67 -24.07
C SER A 323 -31.14 -40.58 -23.19
N GLY A 324 -31.93 -39.89 -22.34
CA GLY A 324 -31.44 -38.80 -21.48
C GLY A 324 -30.94 -37.57 -22.25
N LYS A 325 -31.27 -37.45 -23.55
CA LYS A 325 -30.87 -36.34 -24.40
C LYS A 325 -31.83 -35.15 -24.25
N ILE A 326 -31.28 -33.94 -24.31
CA ILE A 326 -32.03 -32.69 -24.29
C ILE A 326 -32.90 -32.58 -25.56
N PRO A 327 -34.20 -32.26 -25.47
CA PRO A 327 -35.04 -32.01 -26.63
C PRO A 327 -34.45 -30.94 -27.56
N ALA A 328 -34.46 -31.18 -28.87
CA ALA A 328 -33.82 -30.28 -29.86
C ALA A 328 -34.30 -28.82 -29.78
N THR A 329 -35.56 -28.61 -29.39
CA THR A 329 -36.16 -27.28 -29.18
C THR A 329 -35.60 -26.52 -27.97
N LEU A 330 -35.05 -27.23 -26.98
CA LEU A 330 -34.50 -26.65 -25.75
C LEU A 330 -32.97 -26.50 -25.79
N VAL A 331 -32.29 -27.14 -26.75
CA VAL A 331 -30.82 -27.09 -26.89
C VAL A 331 -30.28 -25.64 -26.99
N PRO A 332 -30.85 -24.74 -27.81
CA PRO A 332 -30.34 -23.36 -27.89
C PRO A 332 -30.48 -22.58 -26.58
N SER A 333 -31.57 -22.79 -25.86
CA SER A 333 -31.84 -22.17 -24.56
C SER A 333 -30.91 -22.69 -23.47
N TYR A 334 -30.71 -24.01 -23.44
CA TYR A 334 -29.78 -24.66 -22.52
C TYR A 334 -28.34 -24.22 -22.78
N ASN A 335 -27.89 -24.17 -24.03
CA ASN A 335 -26.52 -23.74 -24.35
C ASN A 335 -26.27 -22.29 -23.95
N ARG A 336 -27.22 -21.38 -24.18
CA ARG A 336 -27.10 -19.98 -23.71
C ARG A 336 -26.99 -19.91 -22.18
N TRP A 337 -27.82 -20.67 -21.46
CA TRP A 337 -27.74 -20.74 -20.01
C TRP A 337 -26.40 -21.34 -19.56
N LEU A 338 -25.93 -22.42 -20.19
CA LEU A 338 -24.68 -23.10 -19.87
C LEU A 338 -23.47 -22.18 -20.08
N ASP A 339 -23.43 -21.42 -21.18
CA ASP A 339 -22.35 -20.47 -21.45
C ASP A 339 -22.31 -19.36 -20.39
N SER A 340 -23.47 -18.79 -20.04
CA SER A 340 -23.59 -17.83 -18.94
C SER A 340 -23.17 -18.44 -17.61
N ALA A 341 -23.65 -19.64 -17.28
CA ALA A 341 -23.38 -20.35 -16.04
C ALA A 341 -21.88 -20.63 -15.86
N LEU A 342 -21.20 -21.14 -16.90
CA LEU A 342 -19.76 -21.40 -16.88
C LEU A 342 -18.94 -20.11 -16.78
N ARG A 343 -19.35 -19.05 -17.50
CA ARG A 343 -18.68 -17.74 -17.41
C ARG A 343 -18.79 -17.16 -16.00
N ILE A 344 -19.98 -17.18 -15.40
CA ILE A 344 -20.22 -16.69 -14.03
C ILE A 344 -19.44 -17.53 -13.03
N HIS A 345 -19.49 -18.86 -13.13
CA HIS A 345 -18.75 -19.77 -12.26
C HIS A 345 -17.24 -19.50 -12.30
N ARG A 346 -16.64 -19.35 -13.50
CA ARG A 346 -15.22 -19.03 -13.65
C ARG A 346 -14.86 -17.65 -13.10
N ALA A 347 -15.73 -16.66 -13.29
CA ALA A 347 -15.54 -15.32 -12.73
C ALA A 347 -15.58 -15.36 -11.19
N MET A 348 -16.51 -16.11 -10.61
CA MET A 348 -16.61 -16.32 -9.16
C MET A 348 -15.38 -17.05 -8.60
N PHE A 349 -14.93 -18.11 -9.28
CA PHE A 349 -13.70 -18.82 -8.92
C PHE A 349 -12.48 -17.89 -8.97
N ALA A 350 -12.34 -17.09 -10.02
CA ALA A 350 -11.23 -16.14 -10.15
C ALA A 350 -11.22 -15.11 -9.01
N LEU A 351 -12.37 -14.57 -8.62
CA LEU A 351 -12.50 -13.69 -7.46
C LEU A 351 -12.02 -14.36 -6.17
N ARG A 352 -12.45 -15.60 -5.90
CA ARG A 352 -12.11 -16.33 -4.68
C ARG A 352 -10.67 -16.86 -4.64
N PHE A 353 -10.08 -17.15 -5.81
CA PHE A 353 -8.71 -17.68 -5.90
C PHE A 353 -7.64 -16.63 -5.58
N HIS A 354 -7.98 -15.33 -5.58
CA HIS A 354 -7.02 -14.23 -5.62
C HIS A 354 -6.79 -13.50 -4.27
N SER A 355 -6.63 -14.13 -3.09
CA SER A 355 -6.37 -13.28 -1.89
C SER A 355 -5.77 -13.91 -0.61
N ALA A 356 -4.60 -14.55 -0.64
CA ALA A 356 -3.94 -14.94 0.63
C ALA A 356 -3.54 -13.73 1.52
N GLU A 357 -2.98 -12.66 0.94
CA GLU A 357 -2.52 -11.49 1.70
C GLU A 357 -3.66 -10.52 2.07
N PRO A 358 -4.59 -10.14 1.16
CA PRO A 358 -5.75 -9.33 1.54
C PRO A 358 -6.58 -9.98 2.66
N LEU A 359 -6.82 -11.30 2.58
CA LEU A 359 -7.53 -12.03 3.63
C LEU A 359 -6.80 -11.91 4.98
N ARG A 360 -5.47 -12.06 4.99
CA ARG A 360 -4.66 -11.95 6.20
C ARG A 360 -4.76 -10.57 6.83
N ILE A 361 -4.77 -9.49 6.04
CA ILE A 361 -4.91 -8.10 6.54
C ILE A 361 -6.33 -7.87 7.09
N THR A 362 -7.36 -8.30 6.37
CA THR A 362 -8.76 -8.20 6.81
C THR A 362 -8.99 -8.96 8.12
N GLU A 363 -8.51 -10.20 8.22
CA GLU A 363 -8.63 -11.00 9.44
C GLU A 363 -7.86 -10.37 10.60
N ALA A 364 -6.66 -9.84 10.35
CA ALA A 364 -5.88 -9.15 11.35
C ALA A 364 -6.62 -7.91 11.89
N TYR A 365 -7.18 -7.08 11.01
CA TYR A 365 -7.98 -5.92 11.41
C TYR A 365 -9.20 -6.35 12.20
N LYS A 366 -9.96 -7.34 11.72
CA LYS A 366 -11.14 -7.86 12.41
C LYS A 366 -10.82 -8.36 13.83
N VAL A 367 -9.83 -9.23 13.97
CA VAL A 367 -9.41 -9.76 15.28
C VAL A 367 -8.92 -8.65 16.21
N TRP A 368 -8.27 -7.63 15.66
CA TRP A 368 -7.87 -6.46 16.42
C TRP A 368 -9.07 -5.62 16.88
N SER A 369 -10.03 -5.35 15.99
CA SER A 369 -11.25 -4.58 16.27
C SER A 369 -12.09 -5.25 17.37
N GLU A 370 -12.24 -6.57 17.32
CA GLU A 370 -12.96 -7.37 18.33
C GLU A 370 -12.34 -7.28 19.73
N ARG A 371 -11.06 -6.90 19.84
CA ARG A 371 -10.35 -6.73 21.12
C ARG A 371 -10.45 -5.30 21.67
N GLN A 372 -10.93 -4.32 20.90
CA GLN A 372 -11.08 -2.96 21.38
C GLN A 372 -12.33 -2.84 22.26
N ARG A 373 -12.19 -2.16 23.40
CA ARG A 373 -13.30 -1.91 24.33
C ARG A 373 -14.14 -0.69 23.95
N ASP A 374 -13.49 0.28 23.32
CA ASP A 374 -14.08 1.55 22.92
C ASP A 374 -14.33 1.54 21.40
N PRO A 375 -15.58 1.68 20.94
CA PRO A 375 -15.87 1.81 19.51
C PRO A 375 -15.14 2.97 18.83
N GLU A 376 -14.81 4.05 19.56
CA GLU A 376 -14.05 5.18 19.00
C GLU A 376 -12.59 4.83 18.70
N ASP A 377 -12.09 3.70 19.22
CA ASP A 377 -10.77 3.15 18.90
C ASP A 377 -10.78 2.24 17.68
N ILE A 378 -11.95 1.83 17.19
CA ILE A 378 -12.08 0.94 16.03
C ILE A 378 -11.98 1.78 14.76
N LYS A 379 -10.75 2.21 14.48
CA LYS A 379 -10.37 3.02 13.34
C LYS A 379 -9.15 2.44 12.65
N GLU A 380 -9.11 2.53 11.33
CA GLU A 380 -7.99 2.04 10.51
C GLU A 380 -6.69 2.76 10.87
N GLU A 381 -6.77 4.05 11.20
CA GLU A 381 -5.65 4.89 11.61
C GLU A 381 -5.06 4.37 12.92
N THR A 382 -5.89 4.05 13.91
CA THR A 382 -5.45 3.51 15.19
C THR A 382 -4.84 2.12 15.02
N PHE A 383 -5.36 1.29 14.12
CA PHE A 383 -4.74 0.01 13.81
C PHE A 383 -3.38 0.19 13.12
N ALA A 384 -3.30 1.07 12.12
CA ALA A 384 -2.06 1.37 11.41
C ALA A 384 -0.97 1.94 12.34
N GLU A 385 -1.34 2.79 13.30
CA GLU A 385 -0.45 3.26 14.36
C GLU A 385 0.14 2.10 15.17
N GLN A 386 -0.70 1.17 15.63
CA GLN A 386 -0.24 0.03 16.41
C GLN A 386 0.63 -0.92 15.59
N VAL A 387 0.26 -1.20 14.34
CA VAL A 387 1.05 -2.01 13.40
C VAL A 387 2.45 -1.42 13.21
N SER A 388 2.51 -0.11 13.00
CA SER A 388 3.76 0.63 12.77
C SER A 388 4.64 0.66 14.01
N TYR A 389 4.02 0.92 15.16
CA TYR A 389 4.70 0.90 16.44
C TYR A 389 5.26 -0.48 16.78
N VAL A 390 4.47 -1.56 16.60
CA VAL A 390 4.93 -2.93 16.83
C VAL A 390 6.11 -3.28 15.92
N PHE A 391 6.05 -2.92 14.64
CA PHE A 391 7.17 -3.13 13.71
C PHE A 391 8.43 -2.38 14.16
N PHE A 392 8.31 -1.10 14.49
CA PHE A 392 9.41 -0.28 14.98
C PHE A 392 10.03 -0.85 16.27
N VAL A 393 9.21 -1.23 17.25
CA VAL A 393 9.68 -1.81 18.52
C VAL A 393 10.36 -3.16 18.31
N ARG A 394 9.90 -3.98 17.35
CA ARG A 394 10.59 -5.22 16.97
C ARG A 394 12.02 -4.97 16.48
N LEU A 395 12.22 -3.96 15.61
CA LEU A 395 13.55 -3.58 15.16
C LEU A 395 14.40 -2.96 16.28
N LEU A 396 13.81 -2.09 17.11
CA LEU A 396 14.48 -1.52 18.27
C LEU A 396 14.94 -2.62 19.23
N LEU A 397 14.10 -3.62 19.49
CA LEU A 397 14.45 -4.75 20.35
C LEU A 397 15.60 -5.57 19.77
N VAL A 398 15.62 -5.83 18.45
CA VAL A 398 16.78 -6.46 17.79
C VAL A 398 18.06 -5.67 18.09
N ARG A 399 18.03 -4.34 17.92
CA ARG A 399 19.19 -3.47 18.19
C ARG A 399 19.61 -3.46 19.66
N VAL A 400 18.67 -3.37 20.59
CA VAL A 400 18.94 -3.46 22.04
C VAL A 400 19.59 -4.79 22.40
N LEU A 401 19.09 -5.91 21.84
CA LEU A 401 19.62 -7.24 22.11
C LEU A 401 21.02 -7.45 21.52
N GLU A 402 21.31 -6.85 20.36
CA GLU A 402 22.67 -6.78 19.82
C GLU A 402 23.62 -5.97 20.71
N ASP A 403 23.19 -4.79 21.16
CA ASP A 403 24.02 -3.89 21.96
C ASP A 403 24.31 -4.43 23.36
N LYS A 404 23.36 -5.17 23.94
CA LYS A 404 23.57 -5.91 25.20
C LYS A 404 24.33 -7.24 25.00
N GLY A 405 24.68 -7.61 23.77
CA GLY A 405 25.42 -8.84 23.47
C GLY A 405 24.62 -10.13 23.64
N VAL A 406 23.29 -10.04 23.72
CA VAL A 406 22.39 -11.20 23.84
C VAL A 406 22.26 -11.92 22.50
N ILE A 407 22.22 -11.16 21.41
CA ILE A 407 22.21 -11.69 20.04
C ILE A 407 23.62 -11.55 19.44
N GLN A 408 24.22 -12.69 19.09
CA GLN A 408 25.49 -12.76 18.37
C GLN A 408 25.44 -13.83 17.24
N PRO A 409 26.20 -13.66 16.13
CA PRO A 409 26.79 -12.39 15.68
C PRO A 409 25.71 -11.32 15.44
N ARG A 410 26.08 -10.05 15.36
CA ARG A 410 25.12 -8.99 15.01
C ARG A 410 24.66 -9.13 13.55
N LEU A 411 23.44 -8.69 13.25
CA LEU A 411 22.82 -8.76 11.92
C LEU A 411 22.31 -7.40 11.44
N ALA A 412 21.76 -6.58 12.35
CA ALA A 412 21.20 -5.26 12.07
C ALA A 412 22.27 -4.16 12.06
N SER A 413 23.29 -4.30 12.91
CA SER A 413 24.43 -3.38 13.05
C SER A 413 25.76 -4.10 12.85
N ASP A 414 26.87 -3.34 12.95
CA ASP A 414 28.22 -3.88 13.09
C ASP A 414 28.59 -4.87 11.97
N GLY A 415 28.59 -4.39 10.73
CA GLY A 415 28.91 -5.22 9.57
C GLY A 415 27.85 -6.27 9.20
N GLY A 416 26.93 -6.68 10.09
CA GLY A 416 25.91 -7.69 9.76
C GLY A 416 25.00 -7.27 8.60
N PHE A 417 24.62 -5.98 8.56
CA PHE A 417 23.90 -5.41 7.42
C PHE A 417 24.79 -5.33 6.17
N ARG A 418 26.08 -5.04 6.33
CA ARG A 418 27.05 -5.00 5.22
C ARG A 418 27.16 -6.37 4.56
N ASP A 419 27.24 -7.44 5.34
CA ASP A 419 27.34 -8.81 4.83
C ASP A 419 26.08 -9.19 4.05
N TRP A 420 24.89 -8.83 4.56
CA TRP A 420 23.64 -9.03 3.85
C TRP A 420 23.58 -8.24 2.55
N LYS A 421 23.94 -6.96 2.59
CA LYS A 421 23.98 -6.11 1.41
C LYS A 421 24.94 -6.65 0.36
N GLU A 422 26.14 -7.07 0.75
CA GLU A 422 27.13 -7.67 -0.16
C GLU A 422 26.61 -8.96 -0.78
N TYR A 423 25.92 -9.80 0.00
CA TYR A 423 25.24 -10.98 -0.51
C TYR A 423 24.19 -10.62 -1.59
N VAL A 424 23.32 -9.63 -1.30
CA VAL A 424 22.30 -9.20 -2.26
C VAL A 424 22.94 -8.63 -3.52
N GLU A 425 23.92 -7.73 -3.40
CA GLU A 425 24.58 -7.10 -4.55
C GLU A 425 25.36 -8.12 -5.41
N THR A 426 25.90 -9.16 -4.80
CA THR A 426 26.65 -10.22 -5.50
C THR A 426 25.73 -11.16 -6.27
N HIS A 427 24.58 -11.52 -5.69
CA HIS A 427 23.70 -12.54 -6.24
C HIS A 427 22.50 -11.98 -7.03
N PHE A 428 22.17 -10.70 -6.84
CA PHE A 428 21.05 -9.99 -7.47
C PHE A 428 21.55 -8.64 -8.00
N ALA A 429 22.39 -8.68 -9.04
CA ALA A 429 23.05 -7.50 -9.59
C ALA A 429 22.07 -6.40 -10.03
N GLU A 430 20.86 -6.77 -10.43
CA GLU A 430 19.74 -5.89 -10.75
C GLU A 430 19.23 -5.06 -9.57
N LEU A 431 19.46 -5.51 -8.33
CA LEU A 431 19.08 -4.80 -7.10
C LEU A 431 20.20 -3.89 -6.55
N LYS A 432 21.37 -3.89 -7.20
CA LYS A 432 22.56 -3.20 -6.70
C LYS A 432 22.29 -1.72 -6.45
N GLY A 433 22.36 -1.32 -5.18
CA GLY A 433 22.15 0.04 -4.73
C GLY A 433 20.71 0.55 -4.83
N ILE A 434 19.73 -0.29 -5.13
CA ILE A 434 18.31 0.07 -5.22
C ILE A 434 17.38 -0.81 -4.36
N GLY A 435 17.87 -1.93 -3.82
CA GLY A 435 17.09 -2.80 -2.94
C GLY A 435 17.94 -3.73 -2.08
N ILE A 436 17.31 -4.35 -1.08
CA ILE A 436 17.96 -5.27 -0.13
C ILE A 436 17.17 -6.55 0.13
N LEU A 437 16.09 -6.83 -0.60
CA LEU A 437 15.19 -7.95 -0.29
C LEU A 437 14.69 -7.87 1.18
N ASN A 438 14.08 -6.73 1.52
CA ASN A 438 13.52 -6.38 2.82
C ASN A 438 12.83 -7.52 3.56
N GLU A 439 11.95 -8.27 2.91
CA GLU A 439 11.20 -9.35 3.56
C GLU A 439 12.14 -10.45 4.07
N ASN A 440 13.08 -10.90 3.24
CA ASN A 440 14.07 -11.90 3.63
C ASN A 440 14.95 -11.40 4.79
N TYR A 441 15.39 -10.14 4.70
CA TYR A 441 16.24 -9.54 5.71
C TYR A 441 15.52 -9.38 7.05
N TYR A 442 14.32 -8.79 7.05
CA TYR A 442 13.50 -8.62 8.24
C TYR A 442 13.15 -9.97 8.87
N ASN A 443 12.78 -10.98 8.08
CA ASN A 443 12.50 -12.32 8.58
C ASN A 443 13.72 -12.96 9.26
N LEU A 444 14.94 -12.70 8.76
CA LEU A 444 16.17 -13.15 9.42
C LEU A 444 16.35 -12.47 10.79
N LEU A 445 16.17 -11.15 10.88
CA LEU A 445 16.24 -10.40 12.14
C LEU A 445 15.19 -10.88 13.14
N ALA A 446 13.93 -10.96 12.69
CA ALA A 446 12.79 -11.39 13.48
C ALA A 446 12.95 -12.84 13.98
N ARG A 447 13.46 -13.75 13.13
CA ARG A 447 13.73 -15.13 13.54
C ARG A 447 14.81 -15.19 14.62
N LYS A 448 15.85 -14.36 14.51
CA LYS A 448 16.95 -14.37 15.48
C LYS A 448 16.51 -13.85 16.85
N ALA A 449 15.79 -12.72 16.89
CA ALA A 449 15.26 -12.19 18.14
C ALA A 449 14.05 -13.00 18.66
N GLY A 450 13.27 -13.60 17.76
CA GLY A 450 12.11 -14.43 18.09
C GLY A 450 12.44 -15.70 18.87
N TYR A 451 13.68 -16.21 18.80
CA TYR A 451 14.11 -17.30 19.71
C TYR A 451 14.11 -16.89 21.18
N LEU A 452 14.24 -15.59 21.47
CA LEU A 452 14.27 -15.05 22.84
C LEU A 452 12.89 -14.55 23.27
N TYR A 453 12.13 -13.95 22.35
CA TYR A 453 10.83 -13.33 22.62
C TYR A 453 9.75 -13.80 21.63
N LEU A 454 9.50 -15.10 21.58
CA LEU A 454 8.63 -15.74 20.59
C LEU A 454 7.26 -15.06 20.45
N HIS A 455 6.57 -14.83 21.57
CA HIS A 455 5.23 -14.23 21.59
C HIS A 455 5.20 -12.78 21.09
N PHE A 456 6.33 -12.06 21.12
CA PHE A 456 6.39 -10.69 20.60
C PHE A 456 6.62 -10.66 19.08
N PHE A 457 7.42 -11.58 18.56
CA PHE A 457 7.73 -11.70 17.12
C PHE A 457 6.74 -12.57 16.33
N GLN A 458 5.81 -13.25 17.01
CA GLN A 458 4.74 -14.04 16.40
C GLN A 458 3.37 -13.55 16.89
N GLN A 459 2.84 -12.56 16.20
CA GLN A 459 1.50 -12.03 16.46
C GLN A 459 0.79 -11.88 15.12
N ALA A 460 -0.07 -12.84 14.78
CA ALA A 460 -0.76 -12.88 13.48
C ALA A 460 -1.43 -11.54 13.09
N VAL A 461 -1.92 -10.80 14.08
CA VAL A 461 -2.54 -9.46 13.95
C VAL A 461 -1.57 -8.39 13.39
N PHE A 462 -0.26 -8.52 13.61
CA PHE A 462 0.75 -7.54 13.17
C PHE A 462 1.76 -8.11 12.17
N ASP A 463 1.84 -9.43 12.01
CA ASP A 463 2.88 -10.08 11.21
C ASP A 463 2.70 -9.91 9.69
N TRP A 464 1.56 -9.39 9.24
CA TRP A 464 1.30 -9.11 7.83
C TRP A 464 2.09 -7.92 7.30
N PHE A 465 2.55 -7.03 8.19
CA PHE A 465 3.20 -5.79 7.79
C PHE A 465 4.72 -5.93 7.72
N ILE A 466 5.25 -5.74 6.52
CA ILE A 466 6.66 -5.52 6.25
C ILE A 466 6.74 -4.31 5.29
N PRO A 467 7.42 -3.21 5.67
CA PRO A 467 7.58 -2.05 4.81
C PRO A 467 8.57 -2.35 3.69
N ASP A 468 8.58 -1.55 2.63
CA ASP A 468 9.52 -1.71 1.52
C ASP A 468 11.01 -1.52 1.93
N ASP A 469 11.91 -1.82 0.99
CA ASP A 469 13.37 -1.69 1.15
C ASP A 469 13.78 -0.33 1.71
N TYR A 470 13.23 0.77 1.18
CA TYR A 470 13.65 2.11 1.58
C TYR A 470 13.23 2.39 3.02
N LEU A 471 11.97 2.15 3.38
CA LEU A 471 11.47 2.42 4.71
C LEU A 471 12.10 1.51 5.78
N LEU A 472 12.40 0.26 5.44
CA LEU A 472 13.16 -0.63 6.31
C LEU A 472 14.57 -0.07 6.57
N VAL A 473 15.28 0.31 5.50
CA VAL A 473 16.64 0.87 5.60
C VAL A 473 16.64 2.21 6.32
N GLU A 474 15.68 3.09 6.06
CA GLU A 474 15.53 4.38 6.76
C GLU A 474 15.31 4.17 8.26
N THR A 475 14.38 3.28 8.62
CA THR A 475 14.10 2.96 10.03
C THR A 475 15.31 2.34 10.71
N LEU A 476 15.99 1.40 10.05
CA LEU A 476 17.16 0.75 10.59
C LEU A 476 18.34 1.73 10.70
N GLU A 477 18.54 2.60 9.72
CA GLU A 477 19.58 3.63 9.77
C GLU A 477 19.36 4.56 10.95
N PHE A 478 18.12 5.00 11.20
CA PHE A 478 17.78 5.78 12.39
C PHE A 478 18.17 5.05 13.69
N LEU A 479 17.79 3.78 13.83
CA LEU A 479 18.13 2.98 15.01
C LEU A 479 19.65 2.75 15.15
N CYS A 480 20.37 2.63 14.03
CA CYS A 480 21.82 2.46 13.99
C CYS A 480 22.61 3.76 14.23
N ARG A 481 21.95 4.90 14.49
CA ARG A 481 22.61 6.10 15.01
C ARG A 481 22.91 6.01 16.50
N TYR A 482 22.26 5.10 17.22
CA TYR A 482 22.32 5.01 18.67
C TYR A 482 22.97 3.72 19.16
N ASP A 483 23.65 3.83 20.30
CA ASP A 483 24.13 2.71 21.10
C ASP A 483 23.20 2.51 22.31
N PHE A 484 22.54 1.34 22.33
CA PHE A 484 21.57 0.95 23.34
C PHE A 484 22.18 0.13 24.48
N GLN A 485 23.52 -0.03 24.56
CA GLN A 485 24.15 -0.85 25.59
C GLN A 485 23.69 -0.45 27.01
N GLN A 486 23.62 0.86 27.25
CA GLN A 486 23.27 1.47 28.53
C GLN A 486 21.78 1.83 28.68
N VAL A 487 20.91 1.39 27.78
CA VAL A 487 19.47 1.62 27.92
C VAL A 487 18.97 0.97 29.22
N SER A 488 18.37 1.79 30.07
CA SER A 488 17.91 1.44 31.43
C SER A 488 16.53 2.04 31.76
N SER A 489 16.08 3.04 30.98
CA SER A 489 14.76 3.67 31.07
C SER A 489 13.78 3.10 30.04
N ASP A 490 12.49 3.32 30.26
CA ASP A 490 11.41 2.85 29.37
C ASP A 490 11.29 3.71 28.10
N ILE A 491 12.31 3.64 27.24
CA ILE A 491 12.34 4.32 25.94
C ILE A 491 11.17 3.90 25.04
N ILE A 492 10.70 2.66 25.19
CA ILE A 492 9.58 2.10 24.43
C ILE A 492 8.28 2.83 24.79
N GLY A 493 8.01 2.98 26.09
CA GLY A 493 6.85 3.71 26.60
C GLY A 493 6.87 5.20 26.22
N PHE A 494 8.01 5.89 26.37
CA PHE A 494 8.11 7.31 26.02
C PHE A 494 7.98 7.57 24.51
N THR A 495 8.52 6.68 23.67
CA THR A 495 8.30 6.73 22.22
C THR A 495 6.82 6.54 21.89
N TYR A 496 6.12 5.61 22.55
CA TYR A 496 4.68 5.41 22.33
C TYR A 496 3.86 6.62 22.74
N GLU A 497 4.12 7.18 23.93
CA GLU A 497 3.40 8.34 24.43
C GLU A 497 3.57 9.56 23.51
N THR A 498 4.75 9.73 22.92
CA THR A 498 5.03 10.85 22.01
C THR A 498 4.47 10.61 20.60
N TYR A 499 4.12 9.36 20.27
CA TYR A 499 3.61 8.97 18.96
C TYR A 499 2.08 8.95 18.87
N ILE A 500 1.37 8.53 19.92
CA ILE A 500 -0.10 8.51 19.91
C ILE A 500 -0.66 9.94 19.99
N ASP A 501 -1.76 10.17 19.29
CA ASP A 501 -2.53 11.41 19.40
C ASP A 501 -2.86 11.80 20.86
N ARG A 502 -2.73 13.10 21.14
CA ARG A 502 -2.91 13.66 22.49
C ARG A 502 -4.33 13.49 23.02
N VAL A 503 -5.34 13.51 22.15
CA VAL A 503 -6.75 13.32 22.56
C VAL A 503 -6.98 11.85 22.93
N ALA A 504 -6.47 10.91 22.12
CA ALA A 504 -6.50 9.49 22.43
C ALA A 504 -5.77 9.16 23.75
N ARG A 505 -4.63 9.82 24.03
CA ARG A 505 -3.91 9.70 25.31
C ARG A 505 -4.72 10.17 26.51
N ASN A 506 -5.34 11.36 26.40
CA ASN A 506 -6.15 11.93 27.48
C ASN A 506 -7.33 11.02 27.82
N ARG A 507 -7.98 10.42 26.80
CA ARG A 507 -9.10 9.47 26.99
C ARG A 507 -8.65 8.18 27.69
N LYS A 508 -7.45 7.67 27.36
CA LYS A 508 -6.96 6.37 27.86
C LYS A 508 -6.14 6.44 29.15
N GLY A 509 -5.78 7.64 29.61
CA GLY A 509 -4.90 7.82 30.77
C GLY A 509 -3.50 7.26 30.54
N HIS A 510 -3.05 7.18 29.28
CA HIS A 510 -1.71 6.69 28.91
C HIS A 510 -0.67 7.78 29.16
N PHE A 511 -0.34 8.02 30.42
CA PHE A 511 0.75 8.89 30.83
C PHE A 511 1.79 8.06 31.56
N LEU A 512 2.99 7.97 30.98
CA LEU A 512 4.10 7.34 31.67
C LEU A 512 4.63 8.31 32.74
N THR A 513 4.91 7.78 33.93
CA THR A 513 5.54 8.56 34.99
C THR A 513 7.03 8.67 34.67
N ARG A 514 7.56 9.90 34.57
CA ARG A 514 8.99 10.13 34.31
C ARG A 514 9.85 9.50 35.41
N ALA A 515 11.04 9.00 35.05
CA ALA A 515 11.96 8.36 35.99
C ALA A 515 12.23 9.26 37.21
N GLU A 516 12.47 10.56 37.00
CA GLU A 516 12.66 11.55 38.08
C GLU A 516 11.49 11.60 39.07
N VAL A 517 10.26 11.39 38.60
CA VAL A 517 9.06 11.39 39.43
C VAL A 517 8.93 10.04 40.16
N VAL A 518 9.26 8.94 39.50
CA VAL A 518 9.32 7.61 40.14
C VAL A 518 10.38 7.62 41.24
N ASP A 519 11.58 8.09 40.95
CA ASP A 519 12.69 8.20 41.90
C ASP A 519 12.30 9.10 43.07
N TYR A 520 11.70 10.27 42.81
CA TYR A 520 11.15 11.13 43.86
C TYR A 520 10.10 10.43 44.74
N MET A 521 9.21 9.64 44.14
CA MET A 521 8.21 8.88 44.88
C MET A 521 8.82 7.75 45.70
N LEU A 522 9.87 7.09 45.20
CA LEU A 522 10.60 6.03 45.91
C LEU A 522 11.45 6.60 47.04
N ASP A 523 12.13 7.72 46.81
CA ASP A 523 12.90 8.47 47.81
C ASP A 523 11.99 8.90 48.97
N LEU A 524 10.76 9.36 48.68
CA LEU A 524 9.76 9.69 49.70
C LEU A 524 9.30 8.50 50.53
N LEU A 525 9.50 7.28 50.04
CA LEU A 525 9.15 6.02 50.70
C LEU A 525 10.37 5.33 51.33
N ASP A 526 11.53 6.02 51.38
CA ASP A 526 12.82 5.49 51.88
C ASP A 526 13.30 4.21 51.16
N TYR A 527 13.07 4.10 49.84
CA TYR A 527 13.53 2.98 49.00
C TYR A 527 14.89 3.19 48.33
#